data_AF-A1KXE9-F1
#
_entry.id   AF-A1KXE9-F1
#
_cell.length_a   1.000
_cell.length_b   1.000
_cell.length_c   1.000
_cell.angle_alpha   90.00
_cell.angle_beta   90.00
_cell.angle_gamma   90.00
#
_symmetry.space_group_name_H-M   'P 1'
#
loop_
_entity.id
_entity.type
_entity.pdbx_description
1 polymer ?
#
loop_
_entity_poly.entity_id
_entity_poly.type
_entity_poly.pdbx_seq_one_letter_code
_entity_poly.pdbx_strand_id
1 'polypeptide(L)' 'QLPDIPPCALNCFVEALGNDGCTRLTDFKCHCSKPELPGQITPCVEEACPLDARISVSNIVVDQCSKAGVPIDIPP' A
#
# COMPACT_ATOMS: atom_id res chain seq x y z
N GLN A 1 -8.08 -10.08 0.89
CA GLN A 1 -8.73 -8.75 0.89
C GLN A 1 -7.72 -7.78 1.49
N LEU A 2 -7.48 -6.62 0.86
CA LEU A 2 -6.67 -5.56 1.47
C LEU A 2 -7.53 -4.94 2.58
N PRO A 3 -7.18 -5.10 3.86
CA PRO A 3 -8.05 -4.65 4.95
C PRO A 3 -8.10 -3.12 4.96
N ASP A 4 -9.32 -2.58 5.02
CA ASP A 4 -9.66 -1.18 5.30
C ASP A 4 -9.06 -0.11 4.37
N ILE A 5 -8.49 -0.49 3.23
CA ILE A 5 -8.02 0.47 2.23
C ILE A 5 -9.21 1.28 1.69
N PRO A 6 -9.14 2.63 1.70
CA PRO A 6 -10.15 3.48 1.10
C PRO A 6 -10.46 3.09 -0.36
N PRO A 7 -11.73 3.08 -0.79
CA PRO A 7 -12.10 2.67 -2.15
C PRO A 7 -11.37 3.45 -3.25
N CYS A 8 -11.05 4.73 -3.02
CA CYS A 8 -10.31 5.57 -3.97
C CYS A 8 -8.88 5.06 -4.24
N ALA A 9 -8.26 4.35 -3.30
CA ALA A 9 -6.90 3.83 -3.42
C ALA A 9 -6.85 2.38 -3.92
N LEU A 10 -7.99 1.67 -3.93
CA LEU A 10 -8.01 0.22 -4.19
C LEU A 10 -7.35 -0.14 -5.52
N ASN A 11 -7.68 0.57 -6.60
CA ASN A 11 -7.11 0.31 -7.92
C ASN A 11 -5.60 0.56 -7.96
N CYS A 12 -5.10 1.60 -7.27
CA CYS A 12 -3.67 1.89 -7.17
C CYS A 12 -2.88 0.71 -6.60
N PHE A 13 -3.40 0.06 -5.56
CA PHE A 13 -2.77 -1.13 -4.98
C PHE A 13 -2.92 -2.34 -5.91
N VAL A 14 -4.09 -2.59 -6.49
CA VAL A 14 -4.28 -3.75 -7.38
C VAL A 14 -3.34 -3.69 -8.59
N GLU A 15 -3.15 -2.51 -9.19
CA GLU A 15 -2.25 -2.31 -10.33
C GLU A 15 -0.78 -2.51 -9.94
N ALA A 16 -0.32 -1.92 -8.84
CA ALA A 16 1.06 -2.04 -8.41
C ALA A 16 1.39 -3.46 -7.91
N LEU A 17 0.56 -4.01 -7.01
CA LEU A 17 0.78 -5.34 -6.41
C LEU A 17 0.56 -6.48 -7.41
N GLY A 18 -0.16 -6.25 -8.50
CA GLY A 18 -0.31 -7.21 -9.58
C GLY A 18 0.97 -7.43 -10.40
N ASN A 19 1.93 -6.51 -10.32
CA ASN A 19 3.11 -6.47 -11.19
C ASN A 19 4.45 -6.46 -10.42
N ASP A 20 4.44 -6.61 -9.09
CA ASP A 20 5.65 -6.48 -8.24
C ASP A 20 6.43 -7.80 -8.03
N GLY A 21 5.96 -8.88 -8.65
CA GLY A 21 6.56 -10.22 -8.58
C GLY A 21 6.24 -11.02 -7.32
N CYS A 22 5.36 -10.53 -6.44
CA CYS A 22 4.84 -11.30 -5.31
C CYS A 22 3.73 -12.26 -5.76
N THR A 23 3.59 -13.41 -5.09
CA THR A 23 2.75 -14.51 -5.58
C THR A 23 1.25 -14.24 -5.45
N ARG A 24 0.83 -13.42 -4.48
CA ARG A 24 -0.56 -13.14 -4.15
C ARG A 24 -0.67 -11.70 -3.67
N LEU A 25 -1.78 -11.01 -3.97
CA LEU A 25 -2.09 -9.66 -3.47
C LEU A 25 -2.12 -9.51 -1.94
N THR A 26 -2.18 -10.63 -1.20
CA THR A 26 -2.16 -10.67 0.26
C THR A 26 -0.82 -11.14 0.82
N ASP A 27 0.22 -11.24 -0.01
CA ASP A 27 1.58 -11.55 0.44
C ASP A 27 2.26 -10.29 0.98
N PHE A 28 1.69 -9.76 2.07
CA PHE A 28 2.13 -8.50 2.67
C PHE A 28 3.61 -8.52 3.04
N LYS A 29 4.14 -9.67 3.47
CA LYS A 29 5.57 -9.81 3.76
C LYS A 29 6.41 -9.56 2.50
N CYS A 30 6.02 -10.14 1.36
CA CYS A 30 6.69 -9.89 0.09
C CYS A 30 6.53 -8.43 -0.35
N HIS A 31 5.29 -7.92 -0.40
CA HIS A 31 4.99 -6.56 -0.85
C HIS A 31 5.75 -5.51 -0.02
N CYS A 32 5.68 -5.58 1.30
CA CYS A 32 6.36 -4.64 2.19
C CYS A 32 7.90 -4.72 2.11
N SER A 33 8.46 -5.79 1.54
CA SER A 33 9.90 -5.91 1.30
C SER A 33 10.36 -5.25 -0.02
N LYS A 34 9.44 -4.62 -0.77
CA LYS A 34 9.72 -3.92 -2.04
C LYS A 34 9.91 -2.42 -1.79
N PRO A 35 11.15 -1.91 -1.72
CA PRO A 35 11.40 -0.49 -1.47
C PRO A 35 10.86 0.44 -2.59
N GLU A 36 10.64 -0.09 -3.78
CA GLU A 36 10.13 0.64 -4.94
C GLU A 36 8.61 0.88 -4.92
N LEU A 37 7.84 0.04 -4.20
CA LEU A 37 6.38 0.08 -4.24
C LEU A 37 5.77 1.41 -3.76
N PRO A 38 6.25 2.04 -2.66
CA PRO A 38 5.73 3.34 -2.24
C PRO A 38 5.83 4.39 -3.34
N GLY A 39 6.91 4.38 -4.13
CA GLY A 39 7.11 5.30 -5.25
C GLY A 39 6.17 5.05 -6.44
N GLN A 40 5.67 3.81 -6.58
CA GLN A 40 4.72 3.44 -7.63
C GLN A 40 3.26 3.71 -7.22
N ILE A 41 2.94 3.54 -5.93
CA ILE A 41 1.57 3.66 -5.42
C ILE A 41 1.23 5.11 -5.05
N THR A 42 2.15 5.83 -4.40
CA THR A 42 1.88 7.18 -3.86
C THR A 42 1.28 8.13 -4.90
N PRO A 43 1.84 8.30 -6.12
CA PRO A 43 1.27 9.24 -7.08
C PRO A 43 -0.19 8.96 -7.44
N CYS A 44 -0.55 7.69 -7.59
CA CYS A 44 -1.93 7.27 -7.87
C CYS A 44 -2.86 7.59 -6.71
N VAL A 45 -2.42 7.35 -5.47
CA VAL A 45 -3.22 7.66 -4.27
C VAL A 45 -3.39 9.17 -4.10
N GLU A 46 -2.35 9.97 -4.39
CA GLU A 46 -2.45 11.43 -4.34
C GLU A 46 -3.41 12.01 -5.37
N GLU A 47 -3.52 11.40 -6.55
CA GLU A 47 -4.46 11.79 -7.60
C GLU A 47 -5.89 11.35 -7.30
N ALA A 48 -6.07 10.13 -6.78
CA ALA A 48 -7.40 9.54 -6.63
C ALA A 48 -8.09 9.85 -5.29
N CYS A 49 -7.33 10.17 -4.24
CA CYS A 49 -7.84 10.27 -2.88
C CYS A 49 -7.69 11.66 -2.25
N PRO A 50 -8.66 12.10 -1.43
CA PRO A 50 -8.50 13.28 -0.59
C PRO A 50 -7.45 13.06 0.51
N LEU A 51 -6.98 14.16 1.12
CA LEU A 51 -5.88 14.15 2.10
C LEU A 51 -6.14 13.23 3.30
N ASP A 52 -7.35 13.20 3.83
CA ASP A 52 -7.74 12.32 4.94
C ASP A 52 -7.63 10.84 4.57
N ALA A 53 -8.04 10.47 3.35
CA ALA A 53 -7.91 9.11 2.84
C ALA A 53 -6.44 8.73 2.60
N ARG A 54 -5.62 9.66 2.11
CA ARG A 54 -4.16 9.45 1.95
C ARG A 54 -3.49 9.11 3.29
N ILE A 55 -3.77 9.90 4.33
CA ILE A 55 -3.25 9.67 5.69
C ILE A 55 -3.69 8.30 6.20
N SER A 56 -4.96 7.94 5.97
CA SER A 56 -5.48 6.61 6.33
C SER A 56 -4.72 5.49 5.61
N VAL A 57 -4.48 5.63 4.30
CA VAL A 57 -3.70 4.67 3.49
C VAL A 57 -2.30 4.49 4.08
N SER A 58 -1.56 5.57 4.32
CA SER A 58 -0.20 5.48 4.88
C SER A 58 -0.18 4.74 6.22
N ASN A 59 -1.11 5.07 7.12
CA ASN A 59 -1.24 4.40 8.42
C ASN A 59 -1.57 2.91 8.28
N ILE A 60 -2.49 2.55 7.39
CA ILE A 60 -2.86 1.16 7.12
C ILE A 60 -1.65 0.38 6.60
N VAL A 61 -0.90 0.93 5.62
CA VAL A 61 0.25 0.24 5.06
C VAL A 61 1.32 0.02 6.13
N VAL A 62 1.66 1.05 6.93
CA VAL A 62 2.65 0.93 8.02
C VAL A 62 2.23 -0.14 9.05
N ASP A 63 0.96 -0.15 9.46
CA ASP A 63 0.43 -1.15 10.41
C ASP A 63 0.46 -2.57 9.82
N GLN A 64 0.03 -2.76 8.57
CA GLN A 64 0.03 -4.07 7.92
C GLN A 64 1.45 -4.61 7.71
N CYS A 65 2.38 -3.76 7.28
CA CYS A 65 3.77 -4.14 7.09
C CYS A 65 4.45 -4.49 8.42
N SER A 66 4.15 -3.75 9.49
CA SER A 66 4.60 -4.09 10.84
C SER A 66 4.05 -5.44 11.31
N LYS A 67 2.75 -5.73 11.11
CA LYS A 67 2.12 -7.02 11.42
C LYS A 67 2.69 -8.18 10.59
N ALA A 68 3.13 -7.91 9.36
CA ALA A 68 3.81 -8.88 8.50
C ALA A 68 5.29 -9.12 8.88
N GLY A 69 5.82 -8.39 9.86
CA GLY A 69 7.20 -8.49 10.32
C GLY A 69 8.22 -7.74 9.43
N VAL A 70 7.75 -6.80 8.61
CA VAL A 70 8.57 -5.96 7.72
C VAL A 70 8.18 -4.50 7.96
N PRO A 71 8.56 -3.90 9.11
CA PRO A 71 8.19 -2.52 9.39
C PRO A 71 8.79 -1.57 8.36
N ILE A 72 8.00 -0.60 7.92
CA ILE A 72 8.40 0.44 6.96
C ILE A 72 8.00 1.81 7.48
N ASP A 73 8.56 2.86 6.88
CA ASP A 73 8.25 4.26 7.19
C ASP A 73 7.81 4.97 5.91
N ILE A 74 6.57 5.48 5.90
CA ILE A 74 5.98 6.24 4.80
C ILE A 74 5.32 7.49 5.40
N PRO A 75 5.47 8.68 4.80
CA PRO A 75 4.78 9.87 5.26
C PRO A 75 3.25 9.71 5.30
N PRO A 76 2.57 10.26 6.32
CA PRO A 76 1.12 10.37 6.34
C PRO A 76 0.60 11.36 5.27
#